data_AF-A0A3D2BV50-F1
#
_entry.id   AF-A0A3D2BV50-F1
#
_cell.length_a   1.000
_cell.length_b   1.000
_cell.length_c   1.000
_cell.angle_alpha   90.00
_cell.angle_beta   90.00
_cell.angle_gamma   90.00
#
_symmetry.space_group_name_H-M   'P 1'
#
loop_
_entity.id
_entity.type
_entity.pdbx_description
1 polymer ?
#
loop_
_entity_poly.entity_id
_entity_poly.type
_entity_poly.pdbx_seq_one_letter_code
_entity_poly.pdbx_strand_id
1 'polypeptide(L)' 'MANDAPFVLLAGPCSLESRAHTMEMSAALVEITSSLGIGLIYKTSFDKANRT' A
#
# COMPACT_ATOMS: atom_id res chain seq x y z
N MET A 1 12.95 8.21 -3.31
CA MET A 1 11.95 9.15 -2.75
C MET A 1 12.73 10.33 -2.21
N ALA A 2 12.39 11.55 -2.60
CA ALA A 2 13.06 12.79 -2.18
C ALA A 2 12.04 13.94 -2.13
N ASN A 3 12.35 15.03 -1.41
CA ASN A 3 11.41 16.14 -1.20
C ASN A 3 11.09 16.93 -2.48
N ASP A 4 11.97 16.86 -3.46
CA ASP A 4 11.91 17.53 -4.76
C ASP A 4 11.58 16.55 -5.92
N ALA A 5 11.29 15.29 -5.60
CA ALA A 5 10.93 14.27 -6.58
C ALA A 5 9.39 14.14 -6.74
N PRO A 6 8.91 13.50 -7.82
CA PRO A 6 7.49 13.18 -7.97
C PRO A 6 6.95 12.42 -6.76
N PHE A 7 5.72 12.76 -6.38
CA PHE A 7 5.03 12.15 -5.25
C PHE A 7 4.88 10.63 -5.41
N VAL A 8 5.07 9.91 -4.30
CA VAL A 8 4.87 8.46 -4.21
C VAL A 8 3.96 8.18 -3.01
N LEU A 9 2.91 7.40 -3.22
CA LEU A 9 1.95 6.99 -2.21
C LEU A 9 2.43 5.72 -1.50
N LEU A 10 2.48 5.75 -0.16
CA LEU A 10 2.52 4.54 0.65
C LEU A 10 1.11 4.25 1.16
N ALA A 11 0.52 3.14 0.71
CA ALA A 11 -0.85 2.79 1.07
C ALA A 11 -1.05 1.28 1.22
N GLY A 12 -2.03 0.90 2.05
CA GLY A 12 -2.43 -0.48 2.28
C GLY A 12 -3.04 -0.68 3.68
N PRO A 13 -3.53 -1.88 4.00
CA PRO A 13 -4.20 -2.14 5.27
C PRO A 13 -3.22 -2.09 6.44
N CYS A 14 -3.75 -1.72 7.61
CA CYS A 14 -2.97 -1.66 8.85
C CYS A 14 -2.33 -3.01 9.22
N SER A 15 -2.98 -4.13 8.90
CA SER A 15 -2.53 -5.49 9.15
C SER A 15 -2.86 -6.38 7.95
N LEU A 16 -2.08 -7.44 7.74
CA LEU A 16 -2.41 -8.46 6.76
C LEU A 16 -3.50 -9.38 7.31
N GLU A 17 -4.69 -9.33 6.70
CA GLU A 17 -5.87 -10.10 7.17
C GLU A 17 -6.01 -11.44 6.46
N SER A 18 -5.91 -11.44 5.13
CA SER A 18 -5.90 -12.64 4.31
C SER A 18 -5.23 -12.37 2.97
N ARG A 19 -4.74 -13.43 2.30
CA ARG A 19 -4.16 -13.31 0.96
C ARG A 19 -5.15 -12.72 -0.05
N ALA A 20 -6.42 -13.13 0.01
CA ALA A 20 -7.44 -12.63 -0.92
C ALA A 20 -7.64 -11.12 -0.75
N HIS A 21 -7.83 -10.67 0.50
CA HIS A 21 -7.98 -9.25 0.81
C HIS A 21 -6.75 -8.42 0.39
N THR A 22 -5.54 -8.94 0.62
CA THR A 22 -4.29 -8.30 0.16
C THR A 22 -4.27 -8.12 -1.34
N MET A 23 -4.62 -9.15 -2.11
CA MET A 23 -4.60 -9.08 -3.57
C MET A 23 -5.65 -8.11 -4.09
N GLU A 24 -6.88 -8.16 -3.59
CA GLU A 24 -7.97 -7.24 -3.96
C GLU A 24 -7.59 -5.78 -3.69
N MET A 25 -7.11 -5.48 -2.48
CA MET A 25 -6.70 -4.13 -2.12
C MET A 25 -5.52 -3.65 -2.96
N SER A 26 -4.51 -4.50 -3.16
CA SER A 26 -3.32 -4.13 -3.94
C SER A 26 -3.69 -3.82 -5.40
N ALA A 27 -4.61 -4.59 -5.99
CA ALA A 27 -5.07 -4.38 -7.36
C ALA A 27 -5.80 -3.03 -7.49
N ALA A 28 -6.74 -2.73 -6.58
CA ALA A 28 -7.45 -1.46 -6.58
C ALA A 28 -6.51 -0.26 -6.40
N LEU A 29 -5.53 -0.36 -5.50
CA LEU A 29 -4.54 0.70 -5.30
C LEU A 29 -3.68 0.92 -6.55
N VAL A 30 -3.22 -0.17 -7.20
CA VAL A 30 -2.43 -0.09 -8.44
C VAL A 30 -3.25 0.56 -9.56
N GLU A 31 -4.53 0.19 -9.72
CA GLU A 31 -5.41 0.77 -10.74
C GLU A 31 -5.55 2.28 -10.55
N ILE A 32 -5.85 2.72 -9.32
CA ILE A 32 -6.00 4.14 -8.99
C ILE A 32 -4.70 4.89 -9.25
N THR A 33 -3.57 4.43 -8.69
CA THR A 33 -2.30 5.16 -8.82
C THR A 33 -1.76 5.17 -10.24
N SER A 34 -1.99 4.09 -11.01
CA SER A 34 -1.61 4.03 -12.42
C SER A 34 -2.40 5.04 -13.26
N SER A 35 -3.71 5.18 -13.01
CA SER A 35 -4.55 6.16 -13.71
C SER A 35 -4.13 7.62 -13.45
N LEU A 36 -3.53 7.88 -12.28
CA LEU A 36 -3.07 9.20 -11.85
C LEU A 36 -1.58 9.46 -12.14
N GLY A 37 -0.85 8.47 -12.66
CA GLY A 37 0.61 8.56 -12.84
C GLY A 37 1.41 8.68 -11.54
N ILE A 38 0.85 8.20 -10.42
CA ILE A 38 1.46 8.27 -9.09
C ILE A 38 2.22 6.96 -8.81
N GLY A 39 3.44 7.06 -8.26
CA GLY A 39 4.15 5.89 -7.78
C GLY A 39 3.48 5.30 -6.54
N LEU A 40 3.39 3.97 -6.43
CA LEU A 40 2.79 3.27 -5.29
C LEU A 40 3.79 2.34 -4.61
N ILE A 41 3.84 2.40 -3.29
CA ILE A 41 4.41 1.37 -2.43
C ILE A 41 3.26 0.76 -1.62
N TYR A 42 2.91 -0.49 -1.93
CA TYR A 42 1.95 -1.23 -1.12
C TYR A 42 2.57 -1.57 0.24
N LYS A 43 1.91 -1.18 1.33
CA LYS A 43 2.40 -1.43 2.69
C LYS A 43 1.33 -2.09 3.54
N THR A 44 1.71 -3.17 4.21
CA THR A 44 0.92 -3.79 5.28
C THR A 44 1.84 -4.31 6.39
N SER A 45 1.32 -4.46 7.61
CA SER A 45 2.08 -5.10 8.70
C SER A 45 1.70 -6.58 8.78
N PHE A 46 2.69 -7.48 8.79
CA PHE A 46 2.45 -8.91 9.01
C PHE A 46 2.19 -9.22 10.48
N ASP A 47 2.96 -8.60 11.37
CA ASP A 47 2.77 -8.69 12.82
C ASP A 47 2.66 -7.28 13.41
N LYS A 48 1.84 -7.14 14.45
CA LYS A 48 1.76 -5.91 15.25
C LYS A 48 2.60 -6.15 16.49
N ALA A 49 3.75 -5.48 16.55
CA ALA A 49 4.68 -5.55 17.68
C ALA A 49 4.07 -5.12 19.03
N ASN A 50 2.84 -4.60 19.03
CA ASN A 50 2.10 -4.18 20.23
C ASN A 50 1.00 -5.17 20.63
N ARG A 51 1.08 -6.45 20.23
CA ARG A 51 0.22 -7.49 20.77
C ARG A 51 0.77 -7.90 22.15
N THR A 52 -0.02 -7.65 23.19
CA THR A 52 0.18 -8.23 24.52
C THR A 52 0.05 -9.74 24.49
#